data_AF-A0A964YSN1-F1
#
_entry.id   AF-A0A964YSN1-F1
#
_cell.length_a   1.000
_cell.length_b   1.000
_cell.length_c   1.000
_cell.angle_alpha   90.00
_cell.angle_beta   90.00
_cell.angle_gamma   90.00
#
_symmetry.space_group_name_H-M   'P 1'
#
loop_
_entity.id
_entity.type
_entity.pdbx_description
1 polymer ?
#
loop_
_entity_poly.entity_id
_entity_poly.type
_entity_poly.pdbx_seq_one_letter_code
_entity_poly.pdbx_strand_id
1 'polypeptide(L)'
;MEYVVEPKISVRGEANFMAPNGQLLFTNFPEKFPRNFASIYAGFGYHLGKKNWKIDLHAEPGIALAEMAQDPYVVVPSSFQWSACPSYMLKAGSSFYFSKYCHFFAEINFSNGWVRKTTLSSVSLAQYGVSAGLGFHLITQKHDE
;
A
#
# COMPACT_ATOMS: atom_id res chain seq x y z
N MET A 1 -2.13 -3.33 10.08
CA MET A 1 -1.85 -3.72 11.48
C MET A 1 -0.41 -3.35 11.79
N GLU A 2 -0.15 -2.81 12.96
CA GLU A 2 1.19 -2.39 13.38
C GLU A 2 1.51 -2.90 14.78
N TYR A 3 2.76 -3.33 14.99
CA TYR A 3 3.30 -3.74 16.26
C TYR A 3 4.51 -2.88 16.62
N VAL A 4 4.40 -2.13 17.71
CA VAL A 4 5.48 -1.26 18.21
C VAL A 4 6.47 -2.15 18.97
N VAL A 5 7.68 -2.28 18.43
CA VAL A 5 8.75 -3.10 19.03
C VAL A 5 9.52 -2.26 20.04
N GLU A 6 9.87 -1.04 19.67
CA GLU A 6 10.53 -0.03 20.50
C GLU A 6 9.75 1.29 20.41
N PRO A 7 9.95 2.26 21.33
CA PRO A 7 9.20 3.51 21.32
C PRO A 7 9.20 4.29 19.99
N LYS A 8 10.21 4.06 19.14
CA LYS A 8 10.36 4.67 17.82
C LYS A 8 10.30 3.68 16.66
N ILE A 9 10.33 2.38 16.90
CA ILE A 9 10.43 1.37 15.83
C ILE A 9 9.24 0.43 15.90
N SER A 10 8.62 0.20 14.76
CA SER A 10 7.51 -0.73 14.61
C SER A 10 7.69 -1.66 13.43
N VAL A 11 6.92 -2.75 13.45
CA VAL A 11 6.70 -3.61 12.30
C VAL A 11 5.24 -3.46 11.89
N ARG A 12 4.99 -3.18 10.61
CA ARG A 12 3.64 -2.97 10.08
C ARG A 12 3.39 -3.92 8.93
N GLY A 13 2.20 -4.53 8.93
CA GLY A 13 1.64 -5.28 7.82
C GLY A 13 0.38 -4.60 7.29
N GLU A 14 0.24 -4.54 5.98
CA GLU A 14 -0.90 -3.95 5.30
C GLU A 14 -1.34 -4.79 4.11
N ALA A 15 -2.65 -4.81 3.86
CA ALA A 15 -3.21 -5.36 2.64
C ALA A 15 -4.14 -4.32 2.01
N ASN A 16 -3.94 -4.06 0.72
CA ASN A 16 -4.76 -3.12 -0.05
C ASN A 16 -5.51 -3.89 -1.12
N PHE A 17 -6.80 -3.62 -1.25
CA PHE A 17 -7.67 -4.21 -2.26
C PHE A 17 -8.38 -3.11 -3.02
N MET A 18 -8.25 -3.12 -4.35
CA MET A 18 -9.00 -2.24 -5.21
C MET A 18 -10.49 -2.57 -5.12
N ALA A 19 -11.33 -1.54 -5.02
CA ALA A 19 -12.77 -1.72 -5.08
C ALA A 19 -13.17 -2.33 -6.43
N PRO A 20 -13.97 -3.41 -6.46
CA PRO A 20 -14.41 -4.02 -7.70
C PRO A 20 -15.30 -3.07 -8.51
N ASN A 21 -15.33 -3.27 -9.84
CA ASN A 21 -16.14 -2.49 -10.80
C ASN A 21 -15.65 -1.07 -11.09
N GLY A 22 -14.34 -0.82 -11.07
CA GLY A 22 -13.79 0.33 -11.80
C GLY A 22 -14.23 0.24 -13.27
N GLN A 23 -14.85 1.30 -13.80
CA GLN A 23 -15.21 1.33 -15.22
C GLN A 23 -13.94 1.13 -16.05
N LEU A 24 -13.99 0.20 -17.01
CA LEU A 24 -12.96 0.10 -18.04
C LEU A 24 -12.95 1.44 -18.79
N LEU A 25 -11.93 2.24 -18.50
CA LEU A 25 -11.67 3.46 -19.26
C LEU A 25 -11.14 3.02 -20.62
N PHE A 26 -12.03 2.87 -21.59
CA PHE A 26 -11.65 2.74 -22.99
C PHE A 26 -11.01 4.05 -23.42
N THR A 27 -9.69 4.08 -23.43
CA THR A 27 -8.91 5.21 -23.99
C THR A 27 -8.50 4.87 -25.42
N ASN A 28 -8.11 5.86 -26.22
CA ASN A 28 -7.49 5.60 -27.54
C ASN A 28 -6.08 4.99 -27.44
N PHE A 29 -5.64 4.60 -26.23
CA PHE A 29 -4.34 4.01 -25.97
C PHE A 29 -4.50 2.63 -25.34
N PRO A 30 -3.53 1.71 -25.56
CA PRO A 30 -3.53 0.41 -24.90
C PRO A 30 -3.59 0.55 -23.38
N GLU A 31 -4.24 -0.40 -22.71
CA GLU A 31 -4.40 -0.41 -21.25
C GLU A 31 -3.03 -0.29 -20.54
N LYS A 32 -2.92 0.72 -19.67
CA LYS A 32 -1.74 1.02 -18.84
C LYS A 32 -1.96 0.75 -17.36
N PHE A 33 -3.20 0.59 -16.92
CA PHE A 33 -3.57 0.39 -15.53
C PHE A 33 -4.11 -1.03 -15.33
N PRO A 34 -3.86 -1.67 -14.18
CA PRO A 34 -4.43 -2.97 -13.89
C PRO A 34 -5.95 -2.85 -13.73
N ARG A 35 -6.68 -3.85 -14.24
CA ARG A 35 -8.13 -3.98 -14.10
C ARG A 35 -8.52 -4.28 -12.65
N ASN A 36 -7.74 -5.15 -12.02
CA ASN A 36 -7.86 -5.50 -10.62
C ASN A 36 -6.48 -5.41 -9.96
N PHE A 37 -6.45 -4.92 -8.73
CA PHE A 37 -5.23 -4.75 -7.96
C PHE A 37 -5.46 -5.16 -6.50
N ALA A 38 -4.58 -6.02 -6.00
CA ALA A 38 -4.45 -6.32 -4.59
C ALA A 38 -2.97 -6.26 -4.22
N SER A 39 -2.65 -5.96 -2.97
CA SER A 39 -1.26 -5.99 -2.53
C SER A 39 -1.17 -6.31 -1.05
N ILE A 40 -0.06 -6.93 -0.68
CA ILE A 40 0.27 -7.26 0.70
C ILE A 40 1.69 -6.77 0.94
N TYR A 41 1.86 -5.96 1.97
CA TYR A 41 3.11 -5.34 2.36
C TYR A 41 3.40 -5.63 3.82
N ALA A 42 4.67 -5.83 4.15
CA ALA A 42 5.13 -5.98 5.51
C ALA A 42 6.53 -5.39 5.65
N GLY A 43 6.71 -4.48 6.60
CA GLY A 43 8.01 -3.87 6.83
C GLY A 43 8.06 -3.04 8.10
N PHE A 44 8.91 -2.02 8.08
CA PHE A 44 9.30 -1.29 9.28
C PHE A 44 8.76 0.13 9.26
N GLY A 45 8.33 0.58 10.43
CA GLY A 45 7.93 1.95 10.71
C GLY A 45 8.91 2.63 11.65
N TYR A 46 9.06 3.94 11.48
CA TYR A 46 9.80 4.81 12.37
C TYR A 46 8.94 5.99 12.81
N HIS A 47 8.83 6.18 14.11
CA HIS A 47 7.97 7.17 14.73
C HIS A 47 8.79 8.32 15.34
N LEU A 48 8.50 9.54 14.90
CA LEU A 48 9.14 10.78 15.34
C LEU A 48 8.11 11.69 15.98
N GLY A 49 8.33 12.14 17.22
CA GLY A 49 7.43 13.08 17.87
C GLY A 49 7.47 12.97 19.38
N LYS A 50 6.61 13.75 20.05
CA LYS A 50 6.48 13.74 21.51
C LYS A 50 5.00 13.73 21.89
N LYS A 51 4.68 12.99 22.96
CA LYS A 51 3.34 12.89 23.55
C LYS A 51 2.33 12.32 22.53
N ASN A 52 1.31 13.12 22.22
CA ASN A 52 0.09 12.70 21.54
C ASN A 52 0.15 12.92 20.03
N TRP A 53 1.25 13.47 19.50
CA TRP A 53 1.42 13.67 18.08
C TRP A 53 2.74 13.06 17.63
N LYS A 54 2.65 12.13 16.68
CA LYS A 54 3.78 11.49 16.03
C LYS A 54 3.70 11.67 14.52
N ILE A 55 4.87 11.76 13.90
CA ILE A 55 5.10 11.66 12.47
C ILE A 55 5.62 10.25 12.23
N ASP A 56 5.05 9.59 11.24
CA ASP A 56 5.28 8.17 10.99
C ASP A 56 5.84 7.99 9.58
N LEU A 57 6.94 7.25 9.48
CA LEU A 57 7.60 6.90 8.22
C LEU A 57 7.64 5.39 8.10
N HIS A 58 7.20 4.84 6.98
CA HIS A 58 7.19 3.40 6.76
C HIS A 58 7.88 3.02 5.46
N ALA A 59 8.61 1.92 5.49
CA ALA A 59 9.16 1.25 4.32
C ALA A 59 8.77 -0.23 4.37
N GLU A 60 7.94 -0.64 3.42
CA GLU A 60 7.29 -1.94 3.42
C GLU A 60 7.53 -2.64 2.07
N PRO A 61 8.44 -3.62 1.99
CA PRO A 61 8.49 -4.53 0.85
C PRO A 61 7.24 -5.42 0.84
N GLY A 62 6.90 -5.95 -0.33
CA GLY A 62 5.72 -6.78 -0.48
C GLY A 62 5.52 -7.35 -1.86
N ILE A 63 4.30 -7.77 -2.09
CA ILE A 63 3.85 -8.36 -3.35
C ILE A 63 2.59 -7.63 -3.78
N ALA A 64 2.57 -7.17 -5.03
CA ALA A 64 1.37 -6.72 -5.70
C ALA A 64 0.85 -7.82 -6.62
N LEU A 65 -0.45 -8.07 -6.55
CA LEU A 65 -1.21 -8.92 -7.44
C LEU A 65 -1.99 -7.99 -8.37
N ALA A 66 -1.70 -8.07 -9.66
CA ALA A 66 -2.34 -7.23 -10.67
C ALA A 66 -2.88 -8.09 -11.79
N GLU A 67 -4.12 -7.82 -12.21
CA GLU A 67 -4.69 -8.37 -13.43
C GLU A 67 -4.54 -7.35 -14.56
N MET A 68 -3.87 -7.75 -15.64
CA MET A 68 -3.60 -6.87 -16.78
C MET A 68 -3.90 -7.52 -18.11
N ALA A 69 -4.27 -6.69 -19.10
CA ALA A 69 -4.31 -7.08 -20.49
C ALA A 69 -2.99 -7.71 -20.95
N GLN A 70 -3.09 -8.84 -21.66
CA GLN A 70 -1.91 -9.47 -22.29
C GLN A 70 -1.60 -8.91 -23.68
N ASP A 71 -2.53 -8.15 -24.26
CA ASP A 71 -2.38 -7.55 -25.58
C ASP A 71 -1.77 -6.13 -25.47
N PRO A 72 -0.46 -5.94 -25.74
CA PRO A 72 0.21 -4.64 -25.54
C PRO A 72 -0.21 -3.55 -26.53
N TYR A 73 -0.75 -3.92 -27.69
CA TYR A 73 -1.01 -2.98 -28.81
C TYR A 73 -2.50 -2.82 -29.14
N VAL A 74 -3.39 -3.54 -28.45
CA VAL A 74 -4.83 -3.51 -28.75
C VAL A 74 -5.52 -2.60 -27.75
N VAL A 75 -6.43 -1.76 -28.25
CA VAL A 75 -7.22 -0.81 -27.45
C VAL A 75 -8.28 -1.52 -26.61
N VAL A 76 -8.86 -2.59 -27.14
CA VAL A 76 -9.81 -3.47 -26.44
C VAL A 76 -9.12 -4.82 -26.21
N PRO A 77 -8.59 -5.08 -25.00
CA PRO A 77 -7.92 -6.33 -24.70
C PRO A 77 -8.86 -7.54 -24.84
N SER A 78 -8.36 -8.63 -25.40
CA SER A 78 -9.12 -9.88 -25.53
C SER A 78 -8.91 -10.84 -24.36
N SER A 79 -7.81 -10.66 -23.63
CA SER A 79 -7.40 -11.54 -22.54
C SER A 79 -6.73 -10.76 -21.40
N PHE A 80 -6.97 -11.23 -20.18
CA PHE A 80 -6.43 -10.69 -18.95
C PHE A 80 -5.74 -11.80 -18.17
N GLN A 81 -4.64 -11.47 -17.49
CA GLN A 81 -3.91 -12.43 -16.68
C GLN A 81 -3.48 -11.79 -15.36
N TRP A 82 -3.62 -12.56 -14.29
CA TRP A 82 -3.07 -12.22 -12.98
C TRP A 82 -1.56 -12.46 -12.96
N SER A 83 -0.84 -11.49 -12.41
CA SER A 83 0.58 -11.60 -12.13
C SER A 83 0.86 -11.18 -10.69
N ALA A 84 1.70 -11.95 -10.02
CA ALA A 84 2.33 -11.54 -8.78
C ALA A 84 3.65 -10.84 -9.11
N CYS A 85 3.86 -9.65 -8.57
CA CYS A 85 5.07 -8.88 -8.78
C CYS A 85 5.64 -8.42 -7.44
N PRO A 86 6.95 -8.61 -7.21
CA PRO A 86 7.63 -7.97 -6.10
C PRO A 86 7.42 -6.45 -6.18
N SER A 87 7.03 -5.87 -5.06
CA SER A 87 6.73 -4.45 -4.97
C SER A 87 7.20 -3.89 -3.63
N TYR A 88 7.14 -2.57 -3.49
CA TYR A 88 7.41 -1.88 -2.25
C TYR A 88 6.45 -0.73 -2.07
N MET A 89 6.30 -0.29 -0.82
CA MET A 89 5.52 0.86 -0.44
C MET A 89 6.27 1.70 0.58
N LEU A 90 6.26 3.01 0.34
CA LEU A 90 6.76 4.02 1.24
C LEU A 90 5.58 4.84 1.74
N LYS A 91 5.54 5.12 3.04
CA LYS A 91 4.53 5.98 3.64
C LYS A 91 5.17 7.05 4.47
N ALA A 92 4.57 8.23 4.43
CA ALA A 92 4.88 9.31 5.34
C ALA A 92 3.57 9.93 5.81
N GLY A 93 3.42 10.08 7.12
CA GLY A 93 2.17 10.53 7.69
C GLY A 93 2.31 11.02 9.12
N SER A 94 1.16 11.15 9.75
CA SER A 94 1.02 11.71 11.08
C SER A 94 -0.09 10.99 11.83
N SER A 95 0.18 10.67 13.09
CA SER A 95 -0.75 10.08 14.04
C SER A 95 -0.99 10.99 15.23
N PHE A 96 -2.27 11.25 15.53
CA PHE A 96 -2.73 12.01 16.69
C PHE A 96 -3.48 11.11 17.68
N TYR A 97 -2.90 10.92 18.85
CA TYR A 97 -3.39 10.08 19.95
C TYR A 97 -4.27 10.90 20.89
N PHE A 98 -5.60 10.80 20.71
CA PHE A 98 -6.57 11.45 21.60
C PHE A 98 -6.98 10.55 22.79
N SER A 99 -6.63 9.27 22.76
CA SER A 99 -6.86 8.30 23.85
C SER A 99 -5.70 7.31 23.94
N LYS A 100 -5.57 6.61 25.07
CA LYS A 100 -4.63 5.48 25.23
C LYS A 100 -4.94 4.31 24.29
N TYR A 101 -6.19 4.22 23.82
CA TYR A 101 -6.68 3.11 23.00
C TYR A 101 -6.96 3.49 21.55
N CYS A 102 -6.95 4.78 21.22
CA CYS A 102 -7.41 5.27 19.92
C CYS A 102 -6.54 6.43 19.43
N HIS A 103 -6.30 6.45 18.12
CA HIS A 103 -5.65 7.56 17.43
C HIS A 103 -6.28 7.81 16.08
N PHE A 104 -6.10 9.02 15.56
CA PHE A 104 -6.35 9.36 14.17
C PHE A 104 -5.02 9.30 13.42
N PHE A 105 -5.02 8.76 12.20
CA PHE A 105 -3.85 8.77 11.32
C PHE A 105 -4.20 9.37 9.96
N ALA A 106 -3.22 10.03 9.34
CA ALA A 106 -3.28 10.50 7.97
C ALA A 106 -1.90 10.33 7.31
N GLU A 107 -1.86 9.68 6.16
CA GLU A 107 -0.66 9.20 5.49
C GLU A 107 -0.72 9.45 3.98
N ILE A 108 0.43 9.77 3.41
CA ILE A 108 0.67 9.77 1.97
C ILE A 108 1.49 8.53 1.65
N ASN A 109 1.04 7.79 0.65
CA ASN A 109 1.59 6.50 0.27
C ASN A 109 2.11 6.56 -1.15
N PHE A 110 3.30 6.01 -1.37
CA PHE A 110 3.84 5.74 -2.69
C PHE A 110 4.16 4.26 -2.78
N SER A 111 3.60 3.55 -3.76
CA SER A 111 3.94 2.16 -4.02
C SER A 111 4.39 1.99 -5.46
N ASN A 112 5.27 1.01 -5.69
CA ASN A 112 5.68 0.65 -7.03
C ASN A 112 6.05 -0.84 -7.11
N GLY A 113 5.85 -1.40 -8.29
CA GLY A 113 6.22 -2.74 -8.68
C GLY A 113 6.27 -2.81 -10.20
N TRP A 114 6.90 -3.85 -10.74
CA TRP A 114 6.98 -4.06 -12.19
C TRP A 114 6.26 -5.35 -12.55
N VAL A 115 5.25 -5.22 -13.40
CA VAL A 115 4.49 -6.35 -13.93
C VAL A 115 4.88 -6.59 -15.36
N ARG A 116 5.10 -7.87 -15.69
CA ARG A 116 5.47 -8.28 -17.03
C ARG A 116 4.21 -8.40 -17.89
N LYS A 117 4.10 -7.60 -18.95
CA LYS A 117 2.97 -7.64 -19.89
C LYS A 117 3.25 -8.60 -21.06
N THR A 118 4.50 -8.67 -21.51
CA THR A 118 4.96 -9.67 -22.48
C THR A 118 6.37 -10.15 -22.14
N THR A 119 6.90 -11.11 -22.90
CA THR A 119 8.30 -11.52 -22.79
C THR A 119 9.29 -10.36 -22.95
N LEU A 120 8.91 -9.27 -23.62
CA LEU A 120 9.78 -8.12 -23.92
C LEU A 120 9.32 -6.80 -23.29
N SER A 121 8.18 -6.77 -22.58
CA SER A 121 7.65 -5.53 -22.00
C SER A 121 7.19 -5.69 -20.55
N SER A 122 7.56 -4.70 -19.74
CA SER A 122 7.10 -4.56 -18.36
C SER A 122 6.49 -3.18 -18.16
N VAL A 123 5.50 -3.10 -17.27
CA VAL A 123 4.81 -1.86 -16.92
C VAL A 123 4.99 -1.61 -15.44
N SER A 124 5.17 -0.34 -15.07
CA SER A 124 5.22 0.08 -13.67
C SER A 124 3.80 0.15 -13.11
N LEU A 125 3.62 -0.38 -11.90
CA LEU A 125 2.41 -0.28 -11.10
C LEU A 125 2.51 0.87 -10.09
N ALA A 126 3.22 1.94 -10.44
CA ALA A 126 3.41 3.08 -9.55
C ALA A 126 2.06 3.72 -9.18
N GLN A 127 1.82 3.87 -7.88
CA GLN A 127 0.60 4.45 -7.33
C GLN A 127 0.94 5.43 -6.22
N TYR A 128 0.23 6.56 -6.23
CA TYR A 128 0.20 7.52 -5.15
C TYR A 128 -1.17 7.42 -4.46
N GLY A 129 -1.18 7.44 -3.14
CA GLY A 129 -2.37 7.33 -2.34
C GLY A 129 -2.35 8.28 -1.16
N VAL A 130 -3.55 8.60 -0.68
CA VAL A 130 -3.76 9.25 0.62
C VAL A 130 -4.65 8.32 1.43
N SER A 131 -4.24 7.99 2.64
CA SER A 131 -5.04 7.20 3.58
C SER A 131 -5.21 7.97 4.88
N ALA A 132 -6.43 7.99 5.40
CA ALA A 132 -6.71 8.55 6.70
C ALA A 132 -7.77 7.72 7.41
N GLY A 133 -7.71 7.66 8.73
CA GLY A 133 -8.64 6.84 9.49
C GLY A 133 -8.43 6.87 10.99
N LEU A 134 -9.18 6.00 11.67
CA LEU A 134 -9.06 5.74 13.09
C LEU A 134 -8.29 4.44 13.30
N GLY A 135 -7.33 4.45 14.21
CA GLY A 135 -6.60 3.28 14.65
C GLY A 135 -6.86 2.95 16.11
N PHE A 136 -6.91 1.66 16.42
CA PHE A 136 -7.17 1.13 17.76
C PHE A 136 -5.93 0.41 18.30
N HIS A 137 -5.68 0.57 19.59
CA HIS A 137 -4.49 0.07 20.27
C HIS A 137 -4.84 -1.07 21.22
N LEU A 138 -4.08 -2.14 21.12
CA LEU A 138 -4.08 -3.23 22.10
C LEU A 138 -2.76 -3.14 22.88
N ILE A 139 -2.85 -2.90 24.17
CA ILE A 139 -1.68 -2.79 25.04
C ILE A 139 -1.23 -4.22 25.39
N THR A 140 -0.19 -4.69 24.70
CA THR A 140 0.37 -6.04 24.91
C THR A 140 1.69 -6.03 25.67
N GLN A 141 2.35 -4.87 25.79
CA GLN A 141 3.58 -4.73 26.57
C GLN A 141 3.24 -4.33 28.00
N LYS A 142 3.82 -5.06 28.95
CA LYS A 142 3.79 -4.68 30.36
C LYS A 142 4.75 -3.50 30.51
N HIS A 143 4.25 -2.31 30.83
CA HIS A 143 5.11 -1.26 31.36
C HIS A 143 5.40 -1.65 32.80
N ASP A 144 6.58 -2.21 33.04
CA ASP A 144 7.13 -2.24 34.40
C ASP A 144 7.39 -0.77 34.77
N GLU A 145 6.66 -0.28 35.77
CA GLU A 145 6.81 1.06 36.35
C GLU A 145 8.17 1.24 37.04
#